data_AF-A0A9R0Q7P3-F1
#
_entry.id   AF-A0A9R0Q7P3-F1
#
_cell.length_a   1.000
_cell.length_b   1.000
_cell.length_c   1.000
_cell.angle_alpha   90.00
_cell.angle_beta   90.00
_cell.angle_gamma   90.00
#
_symmetry.space_group_name_H-M   'P 1'
#
loop_
_entity.id
_entity.type
_entity.pdbx_description
1 polymer ?
#
loop_
_entity_poly.entity_id
_entity_poly.type
_entity_poly.pdbx_seq_one_letter_code
_entity_poly.pdbx_strand_id
1 'polypeptide(L)'
;MATNPGLFSEWPWKMLGSFKYVVLAPWVAHGIQQVATKGWREADLGYLVILPSMILRGLHNQAWITVSRLQNARGKRQIVDRGIEFEQIDRERNWDDQIILSAILLFLGALHLPGGQNLPLWRTDGAVLLALLHAGPVEFLYYWFHRALHHHFLYTRYHSHHHASIVTEPITSVIHPFAELVAYELLFSIPMIACVLTGTASIMTFELYMLYIDFMNNMGHCNFELVPTWLFTWFPPLKYLMYTPSFHSLHHTQFRTNYSLFMPFYDYIYNTMDKSSDTLHEKSIESKEEAVDVVHLTHLTSLQSIYHMRPGFAEFAAKPYASKWYMRIMWPLSWLSMVLTWAYGSWFTVERNVMEKLKIQSWAIPRYNFHYGLNWEKEAINNLIVKAICEADKKGAKVVSLGLLNQAQSLNGSGELYLQKYPKLGLKLVDGTSLAAAVVVNSIPHGADQVVLSGNISKVACAVAAALCKKNIKVIITNKQDYHFLQPKIPEDAADNLLLSKTGMAKCG
;
A
#
# COMPACT_ATOMS: atom_id res chain seq x y z
N MET A 1 -10.44 -14.97 -11.12
CA MET A 1 -11.56 -15.72 -10.52
C MET A 1 -11.09 -17.13 -10.18
N ALA A 2 -11.86 -17.90 -9.41
CA ALA A 2 -11.60 -19.33 -9.21
C ALA A 2 -11.46 -20.05 -10.56
N THR A 3 -10.67 -21.13 -10.62
CA THR A 3 -10.35 -21.81 -11.88
C THR A 3 -11.56 -22.45 -12.56
N ASN A 4 -12.58 -22.83 -11.77
CA ASN A 4 -13.87 -23.29 -12.25
C ASN A 4 -14.97 -22.75 -11.31
N PRO A 5 -15.49 -21.52 -11.50
CA PRO A 5 -16.34 -20.85 -10.53
C PRO A 5 -17.57 -21.67 -10.09
N GLY A 6 -17.83 -21.69 -8.79
CA GLY A 6 -19.01 -22.30 -8.19
C GLY A 6 -20.27 -21.43 -8.27
N LEU A 7 -21.34 -21.89 -7.63
CA LEU A 7 -22.56 -21.08 -7.48
C LEU A 7 -22.27 -19.91 -6.54
N PHE A 8 -22.83 -18.73 -6.87
CA PHE A 8 -22.63 -17.51 -6.08
C PHE A 8 -21.15 -17.14 -5.87
N SER A 9 -20.29 -17.43 -6.86
CA SER A 9 -18.90 -16.96 -6.81
C SER A 9 -18.78 -15.43 -6.94
N GLU A 10 -19.70 -14.82 -7.70
CA GLU A 10 -19.70 -13.38 -7.96
C GLU A 10 -20.50 -12.61 -6.91
N TRP A 11 -20.05 -11.40 -6.61
CA TRP A 11 -20.68 -10.50 -5.67
C TRP A 11 -22.00 -9.92 -6.23
N PRO A 12 -23.09 -9.86 -5.43
CA PRO A 12 -24.38 -9.37 -5.89
C PRO A 12 -24.34 -7.94 -6.45
N TRP A 13 -23.47 -7.09 -5.91
CA TRP A 13 -23.30 -5.69 -6.33
C TRP A 13 -22.11 -5.46 -7.25
N LYS A 14 -21.50 -6.49 -7.83
CA LYS A 14 -20.34 -6.35 -8.73
C LYS A 14 -20.61 -5.37 -9.88
N MET A 15 -21.83 -5.37 -10.42
CA MET A 15 -22.25 -4.50 -11.52
C MET A 15 -22.25 -3.00 -11.15
N LEU A 16 -22.29 -2.67 -9.85
CA LEU A 16 -22.25 -1.28 -9.39
C LEU A 16 -20.84 -0.69 -9.41
N GLY A 17 -19.79 -1.53 -9.49
CA GLY A 17 -18.40 -1.08 -9.46
C GLY A 17 -18.14 -0.14 -8.28
N SER A 18 -17.63 1.06 -8.56
CA SER A 18 -17.36 2.09 -7.54
C SER A 18 -18.61 2.65 -6.83
N PHE A 19 -19.83 2.37 -7.31
CA PHE A 19 -21.09 2.80 -6.69
C PHE A 19 -21.65 1.79 -5.67
N LYS A 20 -20.95 0.69 -5.40
CA LYS A 20 -21.41 -0.38 -4.50
C LYS A 20 -21.86 0.06 -3.11
N TYR A 21 -21.33 1.15 -2.57
CA TYR A 21 -21.74 1.69 -1.27
C TYR A 21 -23.22 2.15 -1.23
N VAL A 22 -23.85 2.40 -2.38
CA VAL A 22 -25.29 2.71 -2.48
C VAL A 22 -26.15 1.59 -1.91
N VAL A 23 -25.66 0.35 -1.89
CA VAL A 23 -26.34 -0.78 -1.25
C VAL A 23 -26.70 -0.45 0.20
N LEU A 24 -25.90 0.34 0.90
CA LEU A 24 -26.12 0.68 2.31
C LEU A 24 -27.08 1.86 2.53
N ALA A 25 -27.48 2.57 1.48
CA ALA A 25 -28.28 3.79 1.57
C ALA A 25 -29.61 3.62 2.36
N PRO A 26 -30.36 2.51 2.25
CA PRO A 26 -31.57 2.31 3.03
C PRO A 26 -31.33 2.33 4.55
N TRP A 27 -30.25 1.69 5.01
CA TRP A 27 -29.91 1.65 6.44
C TRP A 27 -29.38 3.00 6.94
N VAL A 28 -28.61 3.72 6.12
CA VAL A 28 -28.21 5.10 6.42
C VAL A 28 -29.44 6.00 6.59
N ALA A 29 -30.39 5.94 5.66
CA ALA A 29 -31.62 6.72 5.72
C ALA A 29 -32.45 6.35 6.95
N HIS A 30 -32.54 5.06 7.29
CA HIS A 30 -33.24 4.60 8.49
C HIS A 30 -32.58 5.12 9.78
N GLY A 31 -31.24 5.08 9.88
CA GLY A 31 -30.51 5.63 11.02
C GLY A 31 -30.74 7.13 11.20
N ILE A 32 -30.70 7.90 10.10
CA ILE A 32 -31.01 9.34 10.11
C ILE A 32 -32.45 9.57 10.58
N GLN A 33 -33.41 8.79 10.07
CA GLN A 33 -34.80 8.89 10.47
C GLN A 33 -34.99 8.58 11.96
N GLN A 34 -34.33 7.55 12.50
CA GLN A 34 -34.39 7.22 13.93
C GLN A 34 -33.90 8.39 14.79
N VAL A 35 -32.74 8.96 14.46
CA VAL A 35 -32.18 10.11 15.18
C VAL A 35 -33.08 11.33 15.05
N ALA A 36 -33.63 11.59 13.87
CA ALA A 36 -34.51 12.75 13.63
C ALA A 36 -35.85 12.64 14.38
N THR A 37 -36.38 11.42 14.58
CA THR A 37 -37.69 11.18 15.20
C THR A 37 -37.62 10.97 16.71
N LYS A 38 -36.61 10.24 17.20
CA LYS A 38 -36.45 9.89 18.62
C LYS A 38 -35.41 10.75 19.36
N GLY A 39 -34.57 11.46 18.61
CA GLY A 39 -33.41 12.15 19.16
C GLY A 39 -32.24 11.21 19.48
N TRP A 40 -31.05 11.78 19.68
CA TRP A 40 -29.81 11.03 19.90
C TRP A 40 -29.78 10.15 21.16
N ARG A 41 -30.57 10.49 22.19
CA ARG A 41 -30.57 9.77 23.47
C ARG A 41 -31.36 8.48 23.45
N GLU A 42 -32.36 8.39 22.57
CA GLU A 42 -33.28 7.25 22.47
C GLU A 42 -33.06 6.43 21.18
N ALA A 43 -32.17 6.89 20.30
CA ALA A 43 -31.77 6.14 19.13
C ALA A 43 -30.87 4.95 19.54
N ASP A 44 -31.01 3.84 18.82
CA ASP A 44 -30.23 2.63 19.10
C ASP A 44 -28.75 2.87 18.75
N LEU A 45 -27.93 3.06 19.78
CA LEU A 45 -26.50 3.32 19.60
C LEU A 45 -25.79 2.15 18.91
N GLY A 46 -26.19 0.91 19.17
CA GLY A 46 -25.62 -0.28 18.52
C GLY A 46 -25.86 -0.26 17.01
N TYR A 47 -27.06 0.13 16.58
CA TYR A 47 -27.38 0.34 15.17
C TYR A 47 -26.56 1.49 14.56
N LEU A 48 -26.49 2.63 15.24
CA LEU A 48 -25.81 3.83 14.72
C LEU A 48 -24.30 3.66 14.59
N VAL A 49 -23.67 2.86 15.46
CA VAL A 49 -22.21 2.67 15.44
C VAL A 49 -21.71 1.80 14.29
N ILE A 50 -22.60 1.06 13.60
CA ILE A 50 -22.22 0.18 12.48
C ILE A 50 -21.51 0.96 11.37
N LEU A 51 -21.99 2.16 11.01
CA LEU A 51 -21.36 2.98 9.97
C LEU A 51 -19.98 3.52 10.39
N PRO A 52 -19.81 4.14 11.58
CA PRO A 52 -18.48 4.45 12.12
C PRO A 52 -17.53 3.25 12.18
N SER A 53 -18.04 2.08 12.59
CA SER A 53 -17.28 0.83 12.67
C SER A 53 -16.73 0.43 11.29
N MET A 54 -17.54 0.48 10.24
CA MET A 54 -17.07 0.24 8.86
C MET A 54 -15.92 1.16 8.46
N ILE A 55 -16.03 2.45 8.75
CA ILE A 55 -14.98 3.43 8.44
C ILE A 55 -13.70 3.07 9.20
N LEU A 56 -13.83 2.75 10.49
CA LEU A 56 -12.71 2.33 11.32
C LEU A 56 -12.04 1.07 10.78
N ARG A 57 -12.82 0.04 10.39
CA ARG A 57 -12.31 -1.18 9.75
C ARG A 57 -11.60 -0.88 8.42
N GLY A 58 -12.15 -0.01 7.58
CA GLY A 58 -11.51 0.42 6.33
C GLY A 58 -10.17 1.12 6.58
N LEU A 59 -10.10 2.03 7.56
CA LEU A 59 -8.87 2.71 7.97
C LEU A 59 -7.85 1.73 8.56
N HIS A 60 -8.29 0.79 9.38
CA HIS A 60 -7.46 -0.25 9.99
C HIS A 60 -6.80 -1.14 8.92
N ASN A 61 -7.58 -1.64 7.95
CA ASN A 61 -7.05 -2.42 6.83
C ASN A 61 -6.08 -1.60 5.98
N GLN A 62 -6.40 -0.35 5.65
CA GLN A 62 -5.50 0.52 4.88
C GLN A 62 -4.19 0.82 5.63
N ALA A 63 -4.23 0.97 6.95
CA ALA A 63 -3.03 1.12 7.77
C ALA A 63 -2.15 -0.14 7.69
N TRP A 64 -2.73 -1.33 7.79
CA TRP A 64 -2.03 -2.59 7.61
C TRP A 64 -1.41 -2.74 6.22
N ILE A 65 -2.14 -2.42 5.16
CA ILE A 65 -1.61 -2.40 3.78
C ILE A 65 -0.37 -1.49 3.70
N THR A 66 -0.47 -0.30 4.31
CA THR A 66 0.61 0.70 4.28
C THR A 66 1.84 0.17 5.01
N VAL A 67 1.67 -0.40 6.20
CA VAL A 67 2.76 -0.99 7.00
C VAL A 67 3.38 -2.19 6.27
N SER A 68 2.57 -3.11 5.77
CA SER A 68 3.02 -4.28 5.00
C SER A 68 3.86 -3.86 3.80
N ARG A 69 3.37 -2.93 2.97
CA ARG A 69 4.10 -2.44 1.80
C ARG A 69 5.40 -1.74 2.16
N LEU A 70 5.44 -0.94 3.23
CA LEU A 70 6.67 -0.30 3.70
C LEU A 70 7.71 -1.32 4.19
N GLN A 71 7.30 -2.35 4.94
CA GLN A 71 8.22 -3.38 5.41
C GLN A 71 8.73 -4.25 4.26
N ASN A 72 7.84 -4.67 3.37
CA ASN A 72 8.19 -5.45 2.18
C ASN A 72 9.10 -4.67 1.22
N ALA A 73 8.87 -3.36 1.03
CA ALA A 73 9.75 -2.51 0.23
C ALA A 73 11.17 -2.42 0.82
N ARG A 74 11.32 -2.45 2.14
CA ARG A 74 12.64 -2.50 2.82
C ARG A 74 13.32 -3.87 2.69
N GLY A 75 12.55 -4.93 2.48
CA GLY A 75 13.04 -6.32 2.42
C GLY A 75 13.43 -6.91 3.78
N LYS A 76 13.17 -6.19 4.88
CA LYS A 76 13.51 -6.65 6.23
C LYS A 76 12.43 -7.58 6.76
N ARG A 77 12.83 -8.76 7.23
CA ARG A 77 11.92 -9.82 7.71
C ARG A 77 10.84 -10.26 6.73
N GLN A 78 11.10 -10.08 5.43
CA GLN A 78 10.22 -10.54 4.38
C GLN A 78 10.17 -12.07 4.37
N ILE A 79 8.97 -12.62 4.17
CA ILE A 79 8.74 -14.07 4.21
C ILE A 79 8.85 -14.66 2.80
N VAL A 80 8.06 -14.14 1.84
CA VAL A 80 8.13 -14.52 0.43
C VAL A 80 8.85 -13.42 -0.35
N ASP A 81 10.03 -13.74 -0.87
CA ASP A 81 10.84 -12.86 -1.73
C ASP A 81 10.40 -12.96 -3.20
N ARG A 82 9.20 -12.43 -3.48
CA ARG A 82 8.66 -12.28 -4.85
C ARG A 82 7.92 -10.96 -4.97
N GLY A 83 7.85 -10.44 -6.20
CA GLY A 83 7.01 -9.29 -6.52
C GLY A 83 5.52 -9.65 -6.52
N ILE A 84 4.69 -8.64 -6.31
CA ILE A 84 3.24 -8.75 -6.52
C ILE A 84 2.96 -8.42 -7.99
N GLU A 85 2.32 -9.34 -8.69
CA GLU A 85 1.97 -9.20 -10.11
C GLU A 85 0.73 -8.30 -10.32
N PHE A 86 0.61 -7.73 -11.53
CA PHE A 86 -0.50 -6.84 -11.87
C PHE A 86 -1.87 -7.55 -11.75
N GLU A 87 -1.96 -8.82 -12.14
CA GLU A 87 -3.20 -9.59 -12.03
C GLU A 87 -3.64 -9.83 -10.58
N GLN A 88 -2.69 -9.86 -9.64
CA GLN A 88 -3.02 -9.91 -8.22
C GLN A 88 -3.59 -8.57 -7.77
N ILE A 89 -2.92 -7.46 -8.09
CA ILE A 89 -3.39 -6.11 -7.70
C ILE A 89 -4.83 -5.86 -8.19
N ASP A 90 -5.14 -6.23 -9.43
CA ASP A 90 -6.47 -6.05 -10.00
C ASP A 90 -7.52 -6.94 -9.34
N ARG A 91 -7.15 -8.18 -8.99
CA ARG A 91 -8.04 -9.12 -8.29
C ARG A 91 -8.40 -8.64 -6.90
N GLU A 92 -7.42 -8.12 -6.16
CA GLU A 92 -7.58 -7.74 -4.76
C GLU A 92 -8.18 -6.34 -4.58
N ARG A 93 -8.45 -5.62 -5.69
CA ARG A 93 -8.91 -4.23 -5.68
C ARG A 93 -10.22 -4.00 -4.92
N ASN A 94 -11.13 -4.96 -4.88
CA ASN A 94 -12.44 -4.84 -4.25
C ASN A 94 -12.52 -5.46 -2.84
N TRP A 95 -11.40 -5.49 -2.10
CA TRP A 95 -11.31 -6.06 -0.75
C TRP A 95 -12.36 -5.50 0.24
N ASP A 96 -12.83 -4.28 0.02
CA ASP A 96 -13.83 -3.61 0.83
C ASP A 96 -15.27 -4.12 0.61
N ASP A 97 -15.50 -5.04 -0.34
CA ASP A 97 -16.77 -5.76 -0.48
C ASP A 97 -17.13 -6.53 0.81
N GLN A 98 -16.13 -7.08 1.49
CA GLN A 98 -16.30 -7.75 2.78
C GLN A 98 -16.87 -6.81 3.85
N ILE A 99 -16.42 -5.55 3.90
CA ILE A 99 -16.88 -4.57 4.89
C ILE A 99 -18.36 -4.23 4.64
N ILE A 100 -18.76 -4.11 3.38
CA ILE A 100 -20.16 -3.89 2.99
C ILE A 100 -21.02 -5.08 3.42
N LEU A 101 -20.57 -6.31 3.18
CA LEU A 101 -21.28 -7.52 3.59
C LEU A 101 -21.45 -7.61 5.11
N SER A 102 -20.37 -7.43 5.87
CA SER A 102 -20.45 -7.44 7.34
C SER A 102 -21.43 -6.38 7.84
N ALA A 103 -21.42 -5.18 7.28
CA ALA A 103 -22.35 -4.13 7.67
C ALA A 103 -23.82 -4.50 7.42
N ILE A 104 -24.13 -5.09 6.26
CA ILE A 104 -25.46 -5.61 5.97
C ILE A 104 -25.87 -6.64 7.03
N LEU A 105 -25.00 -7.59 7.35
CA LEU A 105 -25.29 -8.63 8.36
C LEU A 105 -25.49 -8.03 9.76
N LEU A 106 -24.67 -7.06 10.17
CA LEU A 106 -24.82 -6.35 11.43
C LEU A 106 -26.14 -5.57 11.49
N PHE A 107 -26.52 -4.89 10.41
CA PHE A 107 -27.80 -4.19 10.36
C PHE A 107 -28.99 -5.16 10.42
N LEU A 108 -28.91 -6.29 9.71
CA LEU A 108 -29.94 -7.32 9.78
C LEU A 108 -30.03 -7.90 11.20
N GLY A 109 -28.90 -8.15 11.86
CA GLY A 109 -28.85 -8.56 13.26
C GLY A 109 -29.50 -7.53 14.18
N ALA A 110 -29.13 -6.26 14.05
CA ALA A 110 -29.69 -5.18 14.86
C ALA A 110 -31.20 -4.97 14.64
N LEU A 111 -31.73 -5.26 13.45
CA LEU A 111 -33.16 -5.08 13.15
C LEU A 111 -34.03 -6.30 13.44
N HIS A 112 -33.49 -7.51 13.25
CA HIS A 112 -34.29 -8.74 13.22
C HIS A 112 -33.93 -9.76 14.28
N LEU A 113 -32.74 -9.68 14.88
CA LEU A 113 -32.37 -10.61 15.95
C LEU A 113 -33.00 -10.13 17.27
N PRO A 114 -33.81 -10.96 17.96
CA PRO A 114 -34.37 -10.59 19.26
C PRO A 114 -33.24 -10.35 20.28
N GLY A 115 -33.25 -9.19 20.93
CA GLY A 115 -32.20 -8.78 21.86
C GLY A 115 -30.99 -8.11 21.20
N GLY A 116 -31.00 -7.94 19.87
CA GLY A 116 -29.96 -7.21 19.13
C GLY A 116 -30.09 -5.69 19.21
N GLN A 117 -31.18 -5.17 19.76
CA GLN A 117 -31.46 -3.74 19.88
C GLN A 117 -31.03 -3.19 21.24
N ASN A 118 -30.62 -1.91 21.27
CA ASN A 118 -30.31 -1.17 22.49
C ASN A 118 -29.28 -1.88 23.39
N LEU A 119 -28.23 -2.42 22.78
CA LEU A 119 -27.17 -3.12 23.49
C LEU A 119 -26.46 -2.18 24.47
N PRO A 120 -26.07 -2.66 25.67
CA PRO A 120 -25.23 -1.90 26.58
C PRO A 120 -23.85 -1.65 25.97
N LEU A 121 -23.17 -0.61 26.43
CA LEU A 121 -21.82 -0.29 25.94
C LEU A 121 -20.81 -1.40 26.23
N TRP A 122 -20.83 -1.98 27.44
CA TRP A 122 -19.87 -2.99 27.87
C TRP A 122 -20.52 -4.07 28.75
N ARG A 123 -20.09 -5.32 28.54
CA ARG A 123 -20.39 -6.46 29.40
C ARG A 123 -19.22 -7.44 29.46
N THR A 124 -18.68 -7.65 30.66
CA THR A 124 -17.52 -8.53 30.86
C THR A 124 -17.87 -10.01 30.66
N ASP A 125 -19.04 -10.44 31.12
CA ASP A 125 -19.52 -11.82 30.94
C ASP A 125 -19.70 -12.18 29.46
N GLY A 126 -20.26 -11.25 28.67
CA GLY A 126 -20.33 -11.35 27.21
C GLY A 126 -18.96 -11.40 26.55
N ALA A 127 -18.02 -10.56 26.98
CA ALA A 127 -16.65 -10.56 26.44
C ALA A 127 -15.93 -11.90 26.70
N VAL A 128 -16.07 -12.48 27.89
CA VAL A 128 -15.50 -13.79 28.22
C VAL A 128 -16.17 -14.90 27.39
N LEU A 129 -17.50 -14.92 27.33
CA LEU A 129 -18.24 -15.91 26.55
C LEU A 129 -17.83 -15.87 25.07
N LEU A 130 -17.76 -14.67 24.49
CA LEU A 130 -17.37 -14.48 23.09
C LEU A 130 -15.95 -14.98 22.84
N ALA A 131 -14.99 -14.67 23.72
CA ALA A 131 -13.61 -15.12 23.59
C ALA A 131 -13.50 -16.66 23.65
N LEU A 132 -14.24 -17.30 24.56
CA LEU A 132 -14.27 -18.77 24.67
C LEU A 132 -14.94 -19.43 23.45
N LEU A 133 -16.04 -18.86 22.95
CA LEU A 133 -16.72 -19.36 21.76
C LEU A 133 -15.86 -19.20 20.51
N HIS A 134 -15.07 -18.13 20.42
CA HIS A 134 -14.11 -17.97 19.36
C HIS A 134 -12.99 -19.03 19.46
N ALA A 135 -12.28 -19.06 20.60
CA ALA A 135 -11.12 -19.95 20.80
C ALA A 135 -11.46 -21.44 20.70
N GLY A 136 -12.69 -21.85 21.01
CA GLY A 136 -13.14 -23.23 20.89
C GLY A 136 -13.93 -23.49 19.60
N PRO A 137 -15.26 -23.34 19.62
CA PRO A 137 -16.14 -23.65 18.49
C PRO A 137 -15.75 -23.02 17.14
N VAL A 138 -15.43 -21.72 17.11
CA VAL A 138 -15.13 -21.05 15.82
C VAL A 138 -13.84 -21.56 15.22
N GLU A 139 -12.75 -21.65 16.00
CA GLU A 139 -11.48 -22.23 15.55
C GLU A 139 -11.64 -23.67 15.05
N PHE A 140 -12.42 -24.49 15.76
CA PHE A 140 -12.70 -25.88 15.37
C PHE A 140 -13.45 -25.98 14.04
N LEU A 141 -14.57 -25.25 13.93
CA LEU A 141 -15.42 -25.26 12.74
C LEU A 141 -14.67 -24.67 11.53
N TYR A 142 -13.89 -23.61 11.73
CA TYR A 142 -13.04 -23.05 10.69
C TYR A 142 -12.05 -24.09 10.19
N TYR A 143 -11.30 -24.74 11.08
CA TYR A 143 -10.26 -25.70 10.70
C TYR A 143 -10.81 -26.77 9.74
N TRP A 144 -11.97 -27.35 10.08
CA TRP A 144 -12.59 -28.38 9.25
C TRP A 144 -13.18 -27.84 7.96
N PHE A 145 -13.82 -26.67 8.00
CA PHE A 145 -14.36 -26.04 6.81
C PHE A 145 -13.25 -25.66 5.82
N HIS A 146 -12.18 -25.03 6.32
CA HIS A 146 -11.02 -24.64 5.55
C HIS A 146 -10.31 -25.87 4.95
N ARG A 147 -10.10 -26.93 5.74
CA ARG A 147 -9.56 -28.19 5.22
C ARG A 147 -10.46 -28.82 4.15
N ALA A 148 -11.78 -28.71 4.28
CA ALA A 148 -12.72 -29.18 3.25
C ALA A 148 -12.64 -28.32 1.97
N LEU A 149 -12.44 -27.01 2.09
CA LEU A 149 -12.21 -26.11 0.95
C LEU A 149 -10.97 -26.48 0.13
N HIS A 150 -9.98 -27.15 0.73
CA HIS A 150 -8.81 -27.70 0.03
C HIS A 150 -9.05 -29.05 -0.66
N HIS A 151 -10.25 -29.61 -0.52
CA HIS A 151 -10.66 -30.74 -1.36
C HIS A 151 -10.88 -30.27 -2.81
N HIS A 152 -10.40 -31.04 -3.79
CA HIS A 152 -10.31 -30.65 -5.21
C HIS A 152 -11.57 -29.96 -5.79
N PHE A 153 -12.75 -30.44 -5.41
CA PHE A 153 -14.03 -29.89 -5.87
C PHE A 153 -14.28 -28.45 -5.36
N LEU A 154 -14.11 -28.23 -4.05
CA LEU A 154 -14.33 -26.93 -3.42
C LEU A 154 -13.17 -25.97 -3.71
N TYR A 155 -11.95 -26.49 -3.79
CA TYR A 155 -10.76 -25.69 -4.08
C TYR A 155 -10.89 -25.00 -5.44
N THR A 156 -11.17 -25.76 -6.49
CA THR A 156 -11.29 -25.20 -7.85
C THR A 156 -12.43 -24.19 -8.01
N ARG A 157 -13.46 -24.27 -7.16
CA ARG A 157 -14.69 -23.45 -7.24
C ARG A 157 -14.68 -22.21 -6.36
N TYR A 158 -14.09 -22.32 -5.18
CA TYR A 158 -14.19 -21.32 -4.14
C TYR A 158 -12.80 -20.85 -3.70
N HIS A 159 -11.96 -21.77 -3.23
CA HIS A 159 -10.77 -21.38 -2.48
C HIS A 159 -9.52 -21.08 -3.34
N SER A 160 -9.45 -21.58 -4.58
CA SER A 160 -8.34 -21.31 -5.51
C SER A 160 -8.19 -19.83 -5.86
N HIS A 161 -9.26 -19.04 -5.72
CA HIS A 161 -9.21 -17.60 -5.94
C HIS A 161 -8.35 -16.87 -4.90
N HIS A 162 -8.50 -17.27 -3.64
CA HIS A 162 -7.72 -16.75 -2.52
C HIS A 162 -6.24 -17.17 -2.65
N HIS A 163 -6.01 -18.45 -2.93
CA HIS A 163 -4.68 -19.04 -3.14
C HIS A 163 -3.96 -18.60 -4.41
N ALA A 164 -4.63 -17.88 -5.30
CA ALA A 164 -3.96 -17.24 -6.43
C ALA A 164 -3.00 -16.12 -5.97
N SER A 165 -3.10 -15.66 -4.72
CA SER A 165 -2.25 -14.63 -4.10
C SER A 165 -1.11 -15.25 -3.27
N ILE A 166 -0.06 -15.73 -3.94
CA ILE A 166 1.09 -16.37 -3.25
C ILE A 166 1.88 -15.37 -2.40
N VAL A 167 2.05 -14.14 -2.89
CA VAL A 167 2.64 -13.05 -2.13
C VAL A 167 1.49 -12.30 -1.47
N THR A 168 1.09 -12.75 -0.28
CA THR A 168 -0.08 -12.19 0.40
C THR A 168 0.13 -10.72 0.75
N GLU A 169 -0.93 -9.93 0.62
CA GLU A 169 -1.08 -8.62 1.27
C GLU A 169 -2.17 -8.72 2.35
N PRO A 170 -2.23 -7.82 3.36
CA PRO A 170 -3.24 -7.89 4.42
C PRO A 170 -4.68 -8.11 3.89
N ILE A 171 -5.02 -7.46 2.78
CA ILE A 171 -6.30 -7.58 2.09
C ILE A 171 -6.56 -8.93 1.44
N THR A 172 -5.54 -9.72 1.11
CA THR A 172 -5.70 -11.09 0.59
C THR A 172 -6.60 -11.93 1.50
N SER A 173 -6.58 -11.66 2.80
CA SER A 173 -7.40 -12.33 3.82
C SER A 173 -8.91 -12.29 3.55
N VAL A 174 -9.40 -11.31 2.79
CA VAL A 174 -10.83 -11.15 2.48
C VAL A 174 -11.15 -11.38 1.00
N ILE A 175 -10.16 -11.77 0.20
CA ILE A 175 -10.34 -12.02 -1.24
C ILE A 175 -10.79 -13.45 -1.46
N HIS A 176 -12.11 -13.63 -1.40
CA HIS A 176 -12.79 -14.89 -1.59
C HIS A 176 -14.00 -14.70 -2.52
N PRO A 177 -14.47 -15.76 -3.19
CA PRO A 177 -15.76 -15.73 -3.86
C PRO A 177 -16.89 -15.50 -2.85
N PHE A 178 -17.97 -14.86 -3.29
CA PHE A 178 -19.02 -14.37 -2.40
C PHE A 178 -19.60 -15.47 -1.48
N ALA A 179 -19.90 -16.66 -2.01
CA ALA A 179 -20.41 -17.79 -1.21
C ALA A 179 -19.48 -18.20 -0.06
N GLU A 180 -18.17 -18.26 -0.33
CA GLU A 180 -17.18 -18.65 0.67
C GLU A 180 -17.08 -17.60 1.77
N LEU A 181 -17.08 -16.33 1.38
CA LEU A 181 -17.02 -15.25 2.35
C LEU A 181 -18.29 -15.17 3.22
N VAL A 182 -19.48 -15.40 2.64
CA VAL A 182 -20.72 -15.52 3.44
C VAL A 182 -20.60 -16.65 4.47
N ALA A 183 -20.01 -17.79 4.12
CA ALA A 183 -19.79 -18.88 5.07
C ALA A 183 -18.85 -18.46 6.22
N TYR A 184 -17.77 -17.73 5.92
CA TYR A 184 -16.88 -17.19 6.95
C TYR A 184 -17.57 -16.13 7.83
N GLU A 185 -18.35 -15.21 7.27
CA GLU A 185 -19.10 -14.22 8.06
C GLU A 185 -20.11 -14.88 9.00
N LEU A 186 -20.83 -15.91 8.54
CA LEU A 186 -21.76 -16.67 9.37
C LEU A 186 -21.03 -17.40 10.50
N LEU A 187 -19.87 -17.99 10.19
CA LEU A 187 -19.02 -18.66 11.17
C LEU A 187 -18.52 -17.69 12.25
N PHE A 188 -18.00 -16.52 11.85
CA PHE A 188 -17.55 -15.48 12.78
C PHE A 188 -18.71 -14.80 13.52
N SER A 189 -19.93 -14.87 13.00
CA SER A 189 -21.12 -14.36 13.69
C SER A 189 -21.57 -15.25 14.85
N ILE A 190 -21.11 -16.51 14.95
CA ILE A 190 -21.56 -17.45 15.99
C ILE A 190 -21.39 -16.89 17.42
N PRO A 191 -20.21 -16.39 17.85
CA PRO A 191 -20.06 -15.84 19.19
C PRO A 191 -20.95 -14.60 19.43
N MET A 192 -21.13 -13.77 18.40
CA MET A 192 -21.97 -12.57 18.49
C MET A 192 -23.45 -12.93 18.68
N ILE A 193 -23.96 -13.84 17.86
CA ILE A 193 -25.34 -14.35 17.96
C ILE A 193 -25.55 -15.02 19.31
N ALA A 194 -24.61 -15.85 19.77
CA ALA A 194 -24.70 -16.49 21.08
C ALA A 194 -24.82 -15.46 22.20
N CYS A 195 -23.97 -14.42 22.21
CA CYS A 195 -24.06 -13.34 23.19
C CYS A 195 -25.41 -12.61 23.15
N VAL A 196 -25.98 -12.37 21.97
CA VAL A 196 -27.31 -11.76 21.86
C VAL A 196 -28.38 -12.68 22.47
N LEU A 197 -28.39 -13.95 22.08
CA LEU A 197 -29.38 -14.93 22.55
C LEU A 197 -29.28 -15.21 24.05
N THR A 198 -28.10 -15.09 24.65
CA THR A 198 -27.91 -15.23 26.10
C THR A 198 -28.09 -13.91 26.86
N GLY A 199 -28.40 -12.80 26.18
CA GLY A 199 -28.56 -11.48 26.81
C GLY A 199 -27.26 -10.89 27.38
N THR A 200 -26.10 -11.33 26.88
CA THR A 200 -24.76 -10.90 27.32
C THR A 200 -24.05 -10.00 26.30
N ALA A 201 -24.67 -9.72 25.16
CA ALA A 201 -24.10 -8.86 24.12
C ALA A 201 -23.80 -7.43 24.61
N SER A 202 -22.75 -6.83 24.05
CA SER A 202 -22.44 -5.41 24.25
C SER A 202 -21.71 -4.83 23.04
N ILE A 203 -21.91 -3.52 22.81
CA ILE A 203 -21.42 -2.82 21.62
C ILE A 203 -19.89 -2.92 21.51
N MET A 204 -19.18 -2.60 22.60
CA MET A 204 -17.71 -2.58 22.60
C MET A 204 -17.12 -3.98 22.46
N THR A 205 -17.77 -5.03 22.98
CA THR A 205 -17.30 -6.41 22.78
C THR A 205 -17.35 -6.80 21.31
N PHE A 206 -18.43 -6.47 20.59
CA PHE A 206 -18.54 -6.76 19.16
C PHE A 206 -17.55 -5.96 18.33
N GLU A 207 -17.34 -4.68 18.66
CA GLU A 207 -16.34 -3.86 17.98
C GLU A 207 -14.91 -4.42 18.17
N LEU A 208 -14.52 -4.72 19.41
CA LEU A 208 -13.21 -5.30 19.70
C LEU A 208 -13.02 -6.66 19.03
N TYR A 209 -14.08 -7.47 18.96
CA TYR A 209 -14.03 -8.76 18.29
C TYR A 209 -13.79 -8.62 16.79
N MET A 210 -14.54 -7.75 16.10
CA MET A 210 -14.33 -7.49 14.67
C MET A 210 -12.92 -6.94 14.39
N LEU A 211 -12.45 -6.00 15.22
CA LEU A 211 -11.09 -5.47 15.10
C LEU A 211 -10.03 -6.56 15.36
N TYR A 212 -10.28 -7.49 16.27
CA TYR A 212 -9.40 -8.64 16.50
C TYR A 212 -9.37 -9.59 15.31
N ILE A 213 -10.53 -9.94 14.72
CA ILE A 213 -10.59 -10.75 13.49
C ILE A 213 -9.80 -10.07 12.37
N ASP A 214 -10.06 -8.78 12.11
CA ASP A 214 -9.35 -8.01 11.08
C ASP A 214 -7.84 -7.95 11.38
N PHE A 215 -7.45 -7.76 12.64
CA PHE A 215 -6.05 -7.67 13.04
C PHE A 215 -5.32 -8.98 12.76
N MET A 216 -5.88 -10.10 13.22
CA MET A 216 -5.28 -11.41 13.06
C MET A 216 -5.18 -11.78 11.57
N ASN A 217 -6.24 -11.57 10.79
CA ASN A 217 -6.24 -11.80 9.35
C ASN A 217 -5.20 -10.95 8.61
N ASN A 218 -5.13 -9.65 8.91
CA ASN A 218 -4.15 -8.74 8.31
C ASN A 218 -2.72 -9.12 8.69
N MET A 219 -2.48 -9.48 9.95
CA MET A 219 -1.20 -9.94 10.46
C MET A 219 -0.77 -11.20 9.70
N GLY A 220 -1.65 -12.18 9.52
CA GLY A 220 -1.35 -13.42 8.81
C GLY A 220 -0.95 -13.25 7.35
N HIS A 221 -1.45 -12.21 6.70
CA HIS A 221 -1.27 -11.99 5.26
C HIS A 221 -0.31 -10.84 4.94
N CYS A 222 0.41 -10.29 5.92
CA CYS A 222 1.22 -9.09 5.71
C CYS A 222 2.56 -9.33 4.98
N ASN A 223 2.98 -10.59 4.79
CA ASN A 223 4.22 -11.03 4.15
C ASN A 223 5.53 -10.53 4.81
N PHE A 224 5.47 -10.06 6.06
CA PHE A 224 6.66 -9.82 6.87
C PHE A 224 6.49 -10.39 8.27
N GLU A 225 7.56 -10.91 8.87
CA GLU A 225 7.49 -11.48 10.20
C GLU A 225 7.64 -10.41 11.28
N LEU A 226 6.57 -10.20 12.07
CA LEU A 226 6.55 -9.24 13.17
C LEU A 226 6.55 -9.89 14.55
N VAL A 227 6.18 -11.17 14.67
CA VAL A 227 6.05 -11.88 15.94
C VAL A 227 7.44 -12.33 16.38
N PRO A 228 8.03 -11.74 17.44
CA PRO A 228 9.37 -12.11 17.87
C PRO A 228 9.41 -13.48 18.58
N THR A 229 10.53 -14.20 18.46
CA THR A 229 10.72 -15.53 19.08
C THR A 229 10.57 -15.53 20.60
N TRP A 230 10.97 -14.45 21.28
CA TRP A 230 10.93 -14.37 22.75
C TRP A 230 9.52 -14.53 23.33
N LEU A 231 8.46 -14.22 22.58
CA LEU A 231 7.08 -14.42 23.02
C LEU A 231 6.79 -15.91 23.27
N PHE A 232 7.29 -16.79 22.39
CA PHE A 232 7.12 -18.23 22.50
C PHE A 232 8.08 -18.85 23.53
N THR A 233 9.19 -18.20 23.85
CA THR A 233 10.05 -18.62 24.96
C THR A 233 9.44 -18.22 26.31
N TRP A 234 8.87 -17.01 26.41
CA TRP A 234 8.30 -16.50 27.64
C TRP A 234 6.95 -17.13 27.98
N PHE A 235 6.09 -17.36 26.98
CA PHE A 235 4.82 -18.06 27.13
C PHE A 235 4.65 -19.14 26.05
N PRO A 236 5.25 -20.33 26.25
CA PRO A 236 5.23 -21.43 25.27
C PRO A 236 3.83 -21.82 24.75
N PRO A 237 2.75 -21.82 25.56
CA PRO A 237 1.42 -22.13 25.05
C PRO A 237 0.95 -21.20 23.92
N LEU A 238 1.49 -19.98 23.80
CA LEU A 238 1.11 -19.03 22.75
C LEU A 238 1.32 -19.59 21.34
N LYS A 239 2.31 -20.47 21.15
CA LYS A 239 2.59 -21.12 19.86
C LYS A 239 1.38 -21.89 19.31
N TYR A 240 0.51 -22.38 20.18
CA TYR A 240 -0.71 -23.11 19.81
C TYR A 240 -1.94 -22.21 19.74
N LEU A 241 -1.92 -21.07 20.44
CA LEU A 241 -3.04 -20.14 20.58
C LEU A 241 -2.97 -18.95 19.62
N MET A 242 -1.86 -18.81 18.87
CA MET A 242 -1.66 -17.71 17.94
C MET A 242 -0.65 -18.12 16.86
N TYR A 243 -1.07 -18.10 15.61
CA TYR A 243 -0.19 -18.29 14.47
C TYR A 243 0.66 -17.04 14.18
N THR A 244 1.73 -17.24 13.42
CA THR A 244 2.59 -16.18 12.91
C THR A 244 2.30 -15.89 11.43
N PRO A 245 2.65 -14.70 10.92
CA PRO A 245 2.64 -14.44 9.48
C PRO A 245 3.39 -15.50 8.67
N SER A 246 4.55 -15.97 9.14
CA SER A 246 5.31 -17.04 8.49
C SER A 246 4.56 -18.37 8.44
N PHE A 247 3.85 -18.75 9.52
CA PHE A 247 3.03 -19.95 9.56
C PHE A 247 1.93 -19.93 8.50
N HIS A 248 1.21 -18.82 8.36
CA HIS A 248 0.14 -18.71 7.37
C HIS A 248 0.65 -18.48 5.95
N SER A 249 1.80 -17.84 5.78
CA SER A 249 2.43 -17.75 4.46
C SER A 249 2.82 -19.14 3.91
N LEU A 250 3.19 -20.10 4.77
CA LEU A 250 3.38 -21.49 4.36
C LEU A 250 2.10 -22.12 3.83
N HIS A 251 0.94 -21.78 4.40
CA HIS A 251 -0.35 -22.24 3.88
C HIS A 251 -0.55 -21.80 2.42
N HIS A 252 -0.29 -20.54 2.10
CA HIS A 252 -0.40 -19.98 0.74
C HIS A 252 0.65 -20.51 -0.25
N THR A 253 1.76 -21.06 0.22
CA THR A 253 2.85 -21.54 -0.64
C THR A 253 2.88 -23.06 -0.80
N GLN A 254 2.43 -23.81 0.21
CA GLN A 254 2.40 -25.28 0.22
C GLN A 254 0.99 -25.84 -0.01
N PHE A 255 -0.07 -25.05 0.21
CA PHE A 255 -1.49 -25.35 0.02
C PHE A 255 -2.09 -26.46 0.87
N ARG A 256 -1.29 -27.41 1.36
CA ARG A 256 -1.78 -28.66 2.00
C ARG A 256 -1.43 -28.78 3.48
N THR A 257 -1.00 -27.70 4.08
CA THR A 257 -0.57 -27.61 5.48
C THR A 257 -1.13 -26.35 6.12
N ASN A 258 -1.10 -26.27 7.45
CA ASN A 258 -1.44 -25.07 8.22
C ASN A 258 -2.87 -24.56 7.95
N TYR A 259 -3.90 -25.35 8.30
CA TYR A 259 -5.31 -25.04 8.03
C TYR A 259 -6.02 -24.25 9.15
N SER A 260 -5.39 -24.06 10.30
CA SER A 260 -5.97 -23.31 11.42
C SER A 260 -6.35 -21.87 11.03
N LEU A 261 -7.35 -21.30 11.72
CA LEU A 261 -7.71 -19.89 11.59
C LEU A 261 -6.64 -19.04 12.26
N PHE A 262 -6.69 -18.94 13.59
CA PHE A 262 -5.71 -18.17 14.36
C PHE A 262 -4.96 -19.02 15.38
N MET A 263 -5.48 -20.18 15.76
CA MET A 263 -4.86 -21.07 16.74
C MET A 263 -4.30 -22.32 16.06
N PRO A 264 -2.97 -22.43 15.87
CA PRO A 264 -2.32 -23.63 15.30
C PRO A 264 -2.62 -24.95 16.04
N PHE A 265 -3.22 -24.88 17.23
CA PHE A 265 -3.65 -26.01 18.05
C PHE A 265 -4.19 -27.22 17.25
N TYR A 266 -5.12 -27.00 16.31
CA TYR A 266 -5.69 -28.09 15.51
C TYR A 266 -4.74 -28.67 14.47
N ASP A 267 -3.86 -27.85 13.87
CA ASP A 267 -2.81 -28.35 12.98
C ASP A 267 -1.81 -29.27 13.71
N TYR A 268 -1.53 -29.00 14.99
CA TYR A 268 -0.73 -29.89 15.83
C TYR A 268 -1.47 -31.20 16.14
N ILE A 269 -2.74 -31.13 16.54
CA ILE A 269 -3.55 -32.32 16.88
C ILE A 269 -3.69 -33.25 15.67
N TYR A 270 -4.01 -32.70 14.51
CA TYR A 270 -4.29 -33.47 13.30
C TYR A 270 -3.07 -33.67 12.40
N ASN A 271 -1.88 -33.25 12.87
CA ASN A 271 -0.60 -33.41 12.18
C ASN A 271 -0.62 -32.82 10.75
N THR A 272 -1.20 -31.62 10.62
CA THR A 272 -1.25 -30.86 9.36
C THR A 272 -0.34 -29.62 9.38
N MET A 273 0.44 -29.44 10.45
CA MET A 273 1.46 -28.39 10.53
C MET A 273 2.62 -28.66 9.57
N ASP A 274 3.05 -27.63 8.84
CA ASP A 274 4.20 -27.72 7.93
C ASP A 274 5.51 -27.85 8.70
N LYS A 275 6.31 -28.87 8.36
CA LYS A 275 7.58 -29.17 9.04
C LYS A 275 8.59 -28.02 9.03
N SER A 276 8.47 -27.08 8.08
CA SER A 276 9.36 -25.93 7.96
C SER A 276 8.90 -24.70 8.75
N SER A 277 7.75 -24.76 9.45
CA SER A 277 7.15 -23.59 10.13
C SER A 277 8.12 -22.89 11.09
N ASP A 278 8.78 -23.65 11.97
CA ASP A 278 9.72 -23.09 12.94
C ASP A 278 10.96 -22.49 12.26
N THR A 279 11.53 -23.22 11.29
CA THR A 279 12.71 -22.76 10.54
C THR A 279 12.41 -21.50 9.72
N LEU A 280 11.23 -21.40 9.11
CA LEU A 280 10.84 -20.21 8.36
C LEU A 280 10.63 -19.02 9.28
N HIS A 281 10.00 -19.22 10.44
CA HIS A 281 9.80 -18.17 11.44
C HIS A 281 11.12 -17.58 11.91
N GLU A 282 12.05 -18.43 12.34
CA GLU A 282 13.40 -18.04 12.80
C GLU A 282 14.17 -17.33 11.68
N LYS A 283 14.22 -17.91 10.49
CA LYS A 283 14.92 -17.33 9.34
C LYS A 283 14.34 -15.97 8.94
N SER A 284 13.02 -15.80 9.01
CA SER A 284 12.37 -14.53 8.68
C SER A 284 12.73 -13.45 9.70
N ILE A 285 12.86 -13.78 10.99
CA ILE A 285 13.28 -12.83 12.02
C ILE A 285 14.74 -12.42 11.86
N GLU A 286 15.61 -13.39 11.56
CA GLU A 286 17.06 -13.19 11.39
C GLU A 286 17.41 -12.56 10.03
N SER A 287 16.48 -12.56 9.09
CA SER A 287 16.65 -12.03 7.74
C SER A 287 17.24 -10.61 7.78
N LYS A 288 18.44 -10.50 7.20
CA LYS A 288 19.14 -9.24 7.01
C LYS A 288 18.61 -8.57 5.75
N GLU A 289 18.64 -7.24 5.75
CA GLU A 289 18.29 -6.46 4.57
C GLU A 289 19.19 -6.87 3.40
N GLU A 290 18.57 -7.18 2.27
CA GLU A 290 19.30 -7.59 1.07
C GLU A 290 20.14 -6.45 0.48
N ALA A 291 21.24 -6.82 -0.17
CA ALA A 291 22.00 -5.89 -0.98
C ALA A 291 21.13 -5.32 -2.12
N VAL A 292 21.31 -4.03 -2.39
CA VAL A 292 20.59 -3.31 -3.45
C VAL A 292 21.62 -2.97 -4.52
N ASP A 293 21.29 -3.12 -5.81
CA ASP A 293 22.21 -2.74 -6.89
C ASP A 293 22.05 -1.26 -7.27
N VAL A 294 20.80 -0.78 -7.30
CA VAL A 294 20.46 0.58 -7.75
C VAL A 294 19.47 1.23 -6.79
N VAL A 295 19.76 2.44 -6.36
CA VAL A 295 18.84 3.28 -5.59
C VAL A 295 18.40 4.48 -6.42
N HIS A 296 17.10 4.72 -6.51
CA HIS A 296 16.52 5.91 -7.08
C HIS A 296 15.99 6.83 -5.97
N LEU A 297 16.62 7.98 -5.79
CA LEU A 297 16.21 8.97 -4.80
C LEU A 297 15.18 9.93 -5.39
N THR A 298 13.95 9.86 -4.90
CA THR A 298 12.86 10.75 -5.29
C THR A 298 12.40 11.61 -4.11
N HIS A 299 11.37 12.43 -4.31
CA HIS A 299 10.69 13.16 -3.26
C HIS A 299 9.24 13.44 -3.67
N LEU A 300 8.44 13.94 -2.73
CA LEU A 300 7.05 14.28 -2.97
C LEU A 300 6.96 15.57 -3.80
N THR A 301 6.00 15.67 -4.71
CA THR A 301 5.88 16.84 -5.59
C THR A 301 4.88 17.85 -5.04
N SER A 302 3.66 17.39 -4.78
CA SER A 302 2.55 18.16 -4.21
C SER A 302 2.02 17.47 -2.97
N LEU A 303 1.24 18.15 -2.13
CA LEU A 303 0.65 17.54 -0.93
C LEU A 303 -0.15 16.26 -1.24
N GLN A 304 -0.73 16.17 -2.44
CA GLN A 304 -1.52 15.01 -2.88
C GLN A 304 -0.66 13.88 -3.45
N SER A 305 0.62 14.11 -3.78
CA SER A 305 1.47 13.06 -4.36
C SER A 305 1.74 11.92 -3.38
N ILE A 306 1.54 12.14 -2.07
CA ILE A 306 1.63 11.10 -1.04
C ILE A 306 0.66 9.93 -1.33
N TYR A 307 -0.53 10.22 -1.86
CA TYR A 307 -1.55 9.22 -2.15
C TYR A 307 -1.22 8.35 -3.34
N HIS A 308 -0.36 8.85 -4.23
CA HIS A 308 0.11 8.12 -5.41
C HIS A 308 1.36 7.28 -5.13
N MET A 309 1.91 7.33 -3.92
CA MET A 309 2.98 6.40 -3.53
C MET A 309 2.41 5.00 -3.32
N ARG A 310 3.20 3.98 -3.65
CA ARG A 310 2.80 2.57 -3.53
C ARG A 310 2.31 2.16 -2.13
N PRO A 311 2.92 2.62 -1.02
CA PRO A 311 2.37 2.37 0.33
C PRO A 311 1.03 3.03 0.61
N GLY A 312 0.61 4.02 -0.18
CA GLY A 312 -0.67 4.70 -0.05
C GLY A 312 -1.82 3.87 -0.63
N PHE A 313 -2.67 4.53 -1.42
CA PHE A 313 -3.84 3.88 -1.98
C PHE A 313 -3.52 3.30 -3.35
N ALA A 314 -3.73 1.99 -3.51
CA ALA A 314 -3.49 1.29 -4.77
C ALA A 314 -4.23 1.94 -5.96
N GLU A 315 -5.47 2.39 -5.74
CA GLU A 315 -6.26 3.06 -6.78
C GLU A 315 -5.61 4.35 -7.30
N PHE A 316 -5.03 5.16 -6.42
CA PHE A 316 -4.36 6.39 -6.83
C PHE A 316 -3.00 6.09 -7.43
N ALA A 317 -2.23 5.17 -6.85
CA ALA A 317 -0.93 4.77 -7.37
C ALA A 317 -0.99 4.17 -8.80
N ALA A 318 -2.09 3.49 -9.14
CA ALA A 318 -2.28 2.88 -10.46
C ALA A 318 -2.68 3.87 -11.58
N LYS A 319 -2.97 5.14 -11.25
CA LYS A 319 -3.47 6.13 -12.22
C LYS A 319 -2.53 7.35 -12.26
N PRO A 320 -2.31 7.95 -13.46
CA PRO A 320 -1.65 9.24 -13.55
C PRO A 320 -2.33 10.27 -12.65
N TYR A 321 -1.54 11.18 -12.08
CA TYR A 321 -2.08 12.25 -11.26
C TYR A 321 -3.09 13.08 -12.05
N ALA A 322 -4.27 13.25 -11.48
CA ALA A 322 -5.31 14.13 -11.99
C ALA A 322 -5.95 14.87 -10.81
N SER A 323 -6.13 16.18 -10.94
CA SER A 323 -6.81 16.97 -9.92
C SER A 323 -8.29 16.60 -9.89
N LYS A 324 -8.75 16.05 -8.76
CA LYS A 324 -10.15 15.64 -8.57
C LYS A 324 -10.77 16.42 -7.42
N TRP A 325 -12.05 16.75 -7.54
CA TRP A 325 -12.75 17.58 -6.56
C TRP A 325 -12.71 16.97 -5.15
N TYR A 326 -12.87 15.65 -5.04
CA TYR A 326 -12.90 14.95 -3.75
C TYR A 326 -11.52 14.86 -3.07
N MET A 327 -10.42 15.06 -3.80
CA MET A 327 -9.09 15.18 -3.18
C MET A 327 -9.00 16.42 -2.27
N ARG A 328 -9.89 17.41 -2.47
CA ARG A 328 -10.01 18.54 -1.54
C ARG A 328 -10.54 18.12 -0.19
N ILE A 329 -11.37 17.07 -0.09
CA ILE A 329 -11.86 16.55 1.20
C ILE A 329 -10.72 15.93 1.99
N MET A 330 -9.74 15.34 1.30
CA MET A 330 -8.58 14.70 1.91
C MET A 330 -7.50 15.70 2.37
N TRP A 331 -7.72 17.01 2.23
CA TRP A 331 -6.74 18.02 2.62
C TRP A 331 -6.24 17.92 4.06
N PRO A 332 -7.06 17.59 5.10
CA PRO A 332 -6.57 17.50 6.47
C PRO A 332 -5.58 16.34 6.61
N LEU A 333 -5.88 15.22 5.94
CA LEU A 333 -4.99 14.06 5.90
C LEU A 333 -3.70 14.39 5.14
N SER A 334 -3.78 15.16 4.05
CA SER A 334 -2.59 15.58 3.30
C SER A 334 -1.69 16.47 4.16
N TRP A 335 -2.29 17.40 4.90
CA TRP A 335 -1.55 18.30 5.79
C TRP A 335 -0.92 17.53 6.96
N LEU A 336 -1.68 16.65 7.61
CA LEU A 336 -1.17 15.77 8.67
C LEU A 336 -0.01 14.91 8.14
N SER A 337 -0.17 14.30 6.98
CA SER A 337 0.88 13.52 6.33
C SER A 337 2.12 14.36 6.03
N MET A 338 1.94 15.60 5.55
CA MET A 338 3.06 16.53 5.36
C MET A 338 3.80 16.83 6.66
N VAL A 339 3.10 17.12 7.75
CA VAL A 339 3.75 17.37 9.06
C VAL A 339 4.49 16.13 9.55
N LEU A 340 3.86 14.95 9.48
CA LEU A 340 4.46 13.68 9.91
C LEU A 340 5.71 13.34 9.09
N THR A 341 5.63 13.47 7.77
CA THR A 341 6.78 13.23 6.88
C THR A 341 7.88 14.27 7.10
N TRP A 342 7.52 15.54 7.25
CA TRP A 342 8.47 16.61 7.53
C TRP A 342 9.25 16.35 8.84
N ALA A 343 8.56 15.87 9.88
CA ALA A 343 9.13 15.50 11.18
C ALA A 343 9.93 14.16 11.18
N TYR A 344 9.66 13.24 10.24
CA TYR A 344 10.29 11.90 10.20
C TYR A 344 11.83 11.94 10.11
N GLY A 345 12.41 13.03 9.60
CA GLY A 345 13.86 13.31 9.72
C GLY A 345 14.80 12.32 9.01
N SER A 346 14.27 11.41 8.19
CA SER A 346 15.02 10.42 7.41
C SER A 346 14.35 10.11 6.07
N TRP A 347 15.08 9.52 5.14
CA TRP A 347 14.51 8.92 3.94
C TRP A 347 13.77 7.61 4.28
N PHE A 348 12.88 7.16 3.39
CA PHE A 348 12.23 5.86 3.50
C PHE A 348 12.11 5.17 2.14
N THR A 349 12.21 3.84 2.14
CA THR A 349 11.99 3.02 0.94
C THR A 349 10.51 3.00 0.59
N VAL A 350 10.17 3.40 -0.63
CA VAL A 350 8.79 3.44 -1.15
C VAL A 350 8.47 2.16 -1.90
N GLU A 351 9.46 1.63 -2.62
CA GLU A 351 9.27 0.52 -3.55
C GLU A 351 10.57 -0.24 -3.75
N ARG A 352 10.43 -1.55 -4.02
CA ARG A 352 11.48 -2.45 -4.49
C ARG A 352 11.00 -3.11 -5.77
N ASN A 353 11.87 -3.15 -6.78
CA ASN A 353 11.64 -3.81 -8.05
C ASN A 353 12.86 -4.70 -8.38
N VAL A 354 12.60 -5.80 -9.08
CA VAL A 354 13.65 -6.65 -9.62
C VAL A 354 13.52 -6.63 -11.14
N MET A 355 14.57 -6.18 -11.82
CA MET A 355 14.65 -6.15 -13.28
C MET A 355 15.79 -7.05 -13.72
N GLU A 356 15.46 -8.23 -14.24
CA GLU A 356 16.41 -9.31 -14.54
C GLU A 356 17.28 -9.67 -13.32
N LYS A 357 18.54 -9.22 -13.30
CA LYS A 357 19.50 -9.43 -12.21
C LYS A 357 19.69 -8.22 -11.31
N LEU A 358 19.03 -7.10 -11.61
CA LEU A 358 19.18 -5.84 -10.89
C LEU A 358 18.11 -5.69 -9.81
N LYS A 359 18.55 -5.56 -8.56
CA LYS A 359 17.70 -5.18 -7.44
C LYS A 359 17.65 -3.65 -7.33
N ILE A 360 16.48 -3.08 -7.61
CA ILE A 360 16.26 -1.63 -7.67
C ILE A 360 15.36 -1.22 -6.51
N GLN A 361 15.71 -0.15 -5.81
CA GLN A 361 14.83 0.46 -4.81
C GLN A 361 14.60 1.95 -5.08
N SER A 362 13.37 2.40 -4.85
CA SER A 362 13.01 3.82 -4.88
C SER A 362 12.89 4.33 -3.45
N TRP A 363 13.68 5.34 -3.11
CA TRP A 363 13.72 5.93 -1.77
C TRP A 363 13.20 7.36 -1.86
N ALA A 364 12.28 7.73 -0.98
CA ALA A 364 11.74 9.09 -0.93
C ALA A 364 12.40 9.90 0.18
N ILE A 365 12.84 11.10 -0.17
CA ILE A 365 13.08 12.17 0.79
C ILE A 365 11.71 12.74 1.20
N PRO A 366 11.37 12.80 2.50
CA PRO A 366 10.06 13.25 2.98
C PRO A 366 9.94 14.79 2.92
N ARG A 367 10.07 15.32 1.71
CA ARG A 367 10.01 16.74 1.38
C ARG A 367 9.21 16.91 0.10
N TYR A 368 8.57 18.07 -0.01
CA TYR A 368 7.68 18.43 -1.10
C TYR A 368 8.36 19.49 -1.97
N ASN A 369 7.95 19.70 -3.22
CA ASN A 369 8.56 20.69 -4.12
C ASN A 369 8.77 22.06 -3.46
N PHE A 370 7.78 22.54 -2.71
CA PHE A 370 7.87 23.86 -2.07
C PHE A 370 8.97 23.93 -1.01
N HIS A 371 9.28 22.84 -0.30
CA HIS A 371 10.38 22.79 0.66
C HIS A 371 11.74 22.99 -0.01
N TYR A 372 11.94 22.49 -1.24
CA TYR A 372 13.19 22.71 -1.99
C TYR A 372 13.38 24.17 -2.41
N GLY A 373 12.29 24.96 -2.48
CA GLY A 373 12.32 26.39 -2.72
C GLY A 373 12.70 27.23 -1.50
N LEU A 374 12.66 26.65 -0.29
CA LEU A 374 12.96 27.35 0.96
C LEU A 374 14.47 27.29 1.25
N ASN A 375 15.13 28.46 1.26
CA ASN A 375 16.58 28.53 1.46
C ASN A 375 17.05 27.89 2.78
N TRP A 376 16.25 28.00 3.85
CA TRP A 376 16.57 27.45 5.17
C TRP A 376 16.40 25.92 5.26
N GLU A 377 15.65 25.28 4.36
CA GLU A 377 15.53 23.82 4.30
C GLU A 377 16.66 23.16 3.50
N LYS A 378 17.44 23.92 2.71
CA LYS A 378 18.46 23.36 1.81
C LYS A 378 19.48 22.49 2.55
N GLU A 379 19.92 22.91 3.73
CA GLU A 379 20.85 22.14 4.54
C GLU A 379 20.22 20.84 5.06
N ALA A 380 18.98 20.92 5.57
CA ALA A 380 18.25 19.75 6.04
C ALA A 380 18.02 18.72 4.91
N ILE A 381 17.62 19.17 3.72
CA ILE A 381 17.45 18.34 2.52
C ILE A 381 18.78 17.69 2.13
N ASN A 382 19.86 18.46 2.05
CA ASN A 382 21.19 17.93 1.74
C ASN A 382 21.63 16.86 2.76
N ASN A 383 21.38 17.07 4.05
CA ASN A 383 21.67 16.09 5.08
C ASN A 383 20.87 14.80 4.90
N LEU A 384 19.59 14.88 4.51
CA LEU A 384 18.76 13.71 4.20
C LEU A 384 19.29 12.93 2.98
N ILE A 385 19.64 13.63 1.90
CA ILE A 385 20.20 13.03 0.68
C ILE A 385 21.54 12.35 1.00
N VAL A 386 22.42 13.00 1.76
CA VAL A 386 23.70 12.42 2.19
C VAL A 386 23.48 11.15 3.02
N LYS A 387 22.56 11.18 4.01
CA LYS A 387 22.21 9.99 4.79
C LYS A 387 21.76 8.84 3.89
N ALA A 388 20.97 9.14 2.87
CA ALA A 388 20.52 8.13 1.90
C ALA A 388 21.68 7.59 1.06
N ILE A 389 22.53 8.45 0.48
CA ILE A 389 23.69 8.01 -0.30
C ILE A 389 24.62 7.12 0.53
N CYS A 390 24.93 7.53 1.77
CA CYS A 390 25.79 6.74 2.66
C CYS A 390 25.16 5.39 3.02
N GLU A 391 23.84 5.32 3.22
CA GLU A 391 23.19 4.02 3.46
C GLU A 391 23.22 3.13 2.21
N ALA A 392 22.98 3.71 1.03
CA ALA A 392 23.06 2.97 -0.22
C ALA A 392 24.46 2.36 -0.43
N ASP A 393 25.51 3.12 -0.14
CA ASP A 393 26.91 2.66 -0.20
C ASP A 393 27.15 1.48 0.77
N LYS A 394 26.68 1.60 2.02
CA LYS A 394 26.76 0.51 3.01
C LYS A 394 26.01 -0.74 2.58
N LYS A 395 24.89 -0.60 1.87
CA LYS A 395 24.10 -1.70 1.31
C LYS A 395 24.69 -2.28 0.01
N GLY A 396 25.84 -1.78 -0.44
CA GLY A 396 26.51 -2.27 -1.63
C GLY A 396 25.91 -1.78 -2.95
N ALA A 397 25.15 -0.68 -2.94
CA ALA A 397 24.61 -0.08 -4.14
C ALA A 397 25.73 0.32 -5.10
N LYS A 398 25.58 -0.04 -6.37
CA LYS A 398 26.52 0.35 -7.45
C LYS A 398 26.19 1.72 -7.99
N VAL A 399 24.92 2.09 -8.00
CA VAL A 399 24.42 3.35 -8.56
C VAL A 399 23.37 3.97 -7.65
N VAL A 400 23.50 5.27 -7.41
CA VAL A 400 22.43 6.11 -6.85
C VAL A 400 22.05 7.16 -7.88
N SER A 401 20.76 7.22 -8.22
CA SER A 401 20.23 8.26 -9.09
C SER A 401 19.49 9.34 -8.30
N LEU A 402 19.79 10.60 -8.58
CA LEU A 402 19.13 11.77 -7.99
C LEU A 402 17.93 12.18 -8.84
N GLY A 403 16.74 11.75 -8.45
CA GLY A 403 15.48 12.10 -9.10
C GLY A 403 14.93 13.47 -8.69
N LEU A 404 14.17 14.09 -9.59
CA LEU A 404 13.46 15.35 -9.36
C LEU A 404 14.40 16.45 -8.84
N LEU A 405 14.02 17.24 -7.84
CA LEU A 405 14.81 18.35 -7.30
C LEU A 405 15.99 17.89 -6.43
N ASN A 406 16.15 16.58 -6.18
CA ASN A 406 17.35 16.06 -5.51
C ASN A 406 18.63 16.28 -6.35
N GLN A 407 18.51 16.51 -7.66
CA GLN A 407 19.64 16.83 -8.55
C GLN A 407 19.79 18.34 -8.82
N ALA A 408 19.00 19.20 -8.17
CA ALA A 408 18.95 20.61 -8.52
C ALA A 408 20.35 21.26 -8.41
N GLN A 409 20.79 21.95 -9.47
CA GLN A 409 22.10 22.61 -9.49
C GLN A 409 22.25 23.61 -8.34
N SER A 410 21.19 24.34 -8.01
CA SER A 410 21.13 25.29 -6.89
C SER A 410 21.14 24.66 -5.49
N LEU A 411 20.96 23.34 -5.39
CA LEU A 411 20.94 22.60 -4.13
C LEU A 411 22.31 21.97 -3.83
N ASN A 412 22.89 21.29 -4.82
CA ASN A 412 24.09 20.46 -4.63
C ASN A 412 24.99 20.33 -5.88
N GLY A 413 24.83 21.22 -6.87
CA GLY A 413 25.64 21.15 -8.10
C GLY A 413 25.37 19.90 -8.94
N SER A 414 24.13 19.38 -8.94
CA SER A 414 23.81 18.09 -9.58
C SER A 414 24.56 16.89 -8.98
N GLY A 415 24.81 16.93 -7.67
CA GLY A 415 25.52 15.88 -6.94
C GLY A 415 27.03 16.09 -6.80
N GLU A 416 27.62 17.09 -7.45
CA GLU A 416 29.05 17.41 -7.35
C GLU A 416 29.47 17.68 -5.90
N LEU A 417 28.62 18.36 -5.13
CA LEU A 417 28.82 18.61 -3.70
C LEU A 417 29.11 17.32 -2.93
N TYR A 418 28.42 16.23 -3.24
CA TYR A 418 28.55 14.96 -2.53
C TYR A 418 29.82 14.22 -2.93
N LEU A 419 30.20 14.28 -4.20
CA LEU A 419 31.45 13.69 -4.70
C LEU A 419 32.67 14.37 -4.07
N GLN A 420 32.63 15.70 -3.94
CA GLN A 420 33.70 16.46 -3.27
C GLN A 420 33.77 16.14 -1.78
N LYS A 421 32.62 16.04 -1.09
CA LYS A 421 32.56 15.78 0.35
C LYS A 421 32.89 14.33 0.72
N TYR A 422 32.59 13.38 -0.16
CA TYR A 422 32.77 11.94 0.06
C TYR A 422 33.54 11.28 -1.10
N PRO A 423 34.85 11.55 -1.25
CA PRO A 423 35.64 11.06 -2.38
C PRO A 423 35.88 9.54 -2.37
N LYS A 424 35.55 8.86 -1.27
CA LYS A 424 35.73 7.42 -1.07
C LYS A 424 34.45 6.58 -1.30
N LEU A 425 33.37 7.19 -1.81
CA LEU A 425 32.14 6.45 -2.12
C LEU A 425 32.44 5.34 -3.15
N GLY A 426 32.00 4.12 -2.86
CA GLY A 426 32.14 2.98 -3.76
C GLY A 426 31.11 2.97 -4.89
N LEU A 427 30.03 3.75 -4.73
CA LEU A 427 28.94 3.88 -5.68
C LEU A 427 29.14 5.01 -6.70
N LYS A 428 28.43 4.90 -7.83
CA LYS A 428 28.33 5.96 -8.84
C LYS A 428 27.09 6.80 -8.61
N LEU A 429 27.26 8.11 -8.51
CA LEU A 429 26.16 9.06 -8.44
C LEU A 429 25.79 9.55 -9.84
N VAL A 430 24.51 9.50 -10.19
CA VAL A 430 24.00 9.99 -11.48
C VAL A 430 22.79 10.91 -11.27
N ASP A 431 22.65 11.93 -12.10
CA ASP A 431 21.50 12.84 -12.07
C ASP A 431 20.39 12.45 -13.06
N GLY A 432 20.69 11.53 -14.00
CA GLY A 432 19.74 11.06 -15.01
C GLY A 432 19.50 12.02 -16.17
N THR A 433 20.21 13.16 -16.23
CA THR A 433 20.02 14.19 -17.27
C THR A 433 20.19 13.63 -18.68
N SER A 434 21.25 12.86 -18.92
CA SER A 434 21.55 12.33 -20.25
C SER A 434 20.49 11.35 -20.75
N LEU A 435 19.98 10.49 -19.86
CA LEU A 435 18.91 9.54 -20.19
C LEU A 435 17.61 10.29 -20.48
N ALA A 436 17.23 11.25 -19.64
CA ALA A 436 16.05 12.08 -19.87
C ALA A 436 16.14 12.83 -21.20
N ALA A 437 17.30 13.41 -21.52
CA ALA A 437 17.51 14.09 -22.80
C ALA A 437 17.41 13.13 -23.99
N ALA A 438 18.01 11.95 -23.89
CA ALA A 438 17.93 10.93 -24.95
C ALA A 438 16.49 10.46 -25.21
N VAL A 439 15.69 10.27 -24.15
CA VAL A 439 14.28 9.90 -24.27
C VAL A 439 13.50 11.00 -25.00
N VAL A 440 13.68 12.27 -24.61
CA VAL A 440 13.02 13.40 -25.29
C VAL A 440 13.42 13.47 -26.76
N VAL A 441 14.72 13.40 -27.06
CA VAL A 441 15.24 13.46 -28.43
C VAL A 441 14.70 12.32 -29.31
N ASN A 442 14.56 11.12 -28.75
CA ASN A 442 14.04 9.96 -29.49
C ASN A 442 12.51 9.90 -29.55
N SER A 443 11.80 10.70 -28.74
CA SER A 443 10.33 10.82 -28.79
C SER A 443 9.85 11.81 -29.84
N ILE A 444 10.76 12.60 -30.42
CA ILE A 444 10.43 13.56 -31.47
C ILE A 444 10.10 12.79 -32.77
N PRO A 445 8.98 13.11 -33.45
CA PRO A 445 8.58 12.42 -34.67
C PRO A 445 9.66 12.44 -35.76
N HIS A 446 9.80 11.32 -36.48
CA HIS A 446 10.67 11.25 -37.65
C HIS A 446 10.23 12.28 -38.71
N GLY A 447 11.20 13.05 -39.23
CA GLY A 447 10.95 14.12 -40.21
C GLY A 447 10.67 15.50 -39.60
N ALA A 448 10.77 15.66 -38.27
CA ALA A 448 10.69 16.99 -37.66
C ALA A 448 11.97 17.81 -37.93
N ASP A 449 11.84 18.86 -38.75
CA ASP A 449 12.95 19.76 -39.10
C ASP A 449 13.12 20.93 -38.12
N GLN A 450 12.07 21.23 -37.34
CA GLN A 450 12.04 22.33 -36.37
C GLN A 450 11.37 21.91 -35.07
N VAL A 451 11.95 22.31 -33.95
CA VAL A 451 11.43 22.04 -32.60
C VAL A 451 11.48 23.33 -31.80
N VAL A 452 10.36 23.70 -31.20
CA VAL A 452 10.31 24.83 -30.26
C VAL A 452 10.55 24.30 -28.86
N LEU A 453 11.58 24.81 -28.17
CA LEU A 453 11.77 24.55 -26.74
C LEU A 453 11.11 25.66 -25.93
N SER A 454 10.00 25.32 -25.27
CA SER A 454 9.24 26.22 -24.40
C SER A 454 9.40 25.85 -22.93
N GLY A 455 9.65 26.84 -22.06
CA GLY A 455 9.76 26.67 -20.61
C GLY A 455 11.10 27.16 -20.06
N ASN A 456 11.38 26.87 -18.78
CA ASN A 456 12.66 27.22 -18.16
C ASN A 456 13.79 26.34 -18.70
N ILE A 457 14.94 26.97 -19.03
CA ILE A 457 16.11 26.24 -19.53
C ILE A 457 16.81 25.48 -18.39
N SER A 458 16.46 24.21 -18.25
CA SER A 458 17.11 23.27 -17.34
C SER A 458 18.37 22.66 -17.96
N LYS A 459 19.14 21.91 -17.14
CA LYS A 459 20.26 21.09 -17.61
C LYS A 459 19.83 20.07 -18.68
N VAL A 460 18.65 19.47 -18.51
CA VAL A 460 18.03 18.56 -19.49
C VAL A 460 17.71 19.30 -20.78
N ALA A 461 17.11 20.49 -20.69
CA ALA A 461 16.80 21.30 -21.88
C ALA A 461 18.07 21.67 -22.66
N CYS A 462 19.17 22.00 -21.97
CA CYS A 462 20.47 22.23 -22.61
C CYS A 462 20.96 21.00 -23.37
N ALA A 463 20.90 19.82 -22.74
CA ALA A 463 21.33 18.56 -23.36
C ALA A 463 20.45 18.17 -24.56
N VAL A 464 19.13 18.36 -24.46
CA VAL A 464 18.18 18.15 -25.57
C VAL A 464 18.49 19.10 -26.72
N ALA A 465 18.65 20.41 -26.44
CA ALA A 465 18.97 21.39 -27.47
C ALA A 465 20.26 21.03 -28.21
N ALA A 466 21.33 20.72 -27.48
CA ALA A 466 22.60 20.31 -28.07
C ALA A 466 22.48 19.04 -28.92
N ALA A 467 21.73 18.04 -28.46
CA ALA A 467 21.53 16.79 -29.18
C ALA A 467 20.68 16.97 -30.46
N LEU A 468 19.66 17.83 -30.44
CA LEU A 468 18.83 18.13 -31.61
C LEU A 468 19.58 18.96 -32.64
N CYS A 469 20.32 19.99 -32.21
CA CYS A 469 21.15 20.79 -33.11
C CYS A 469 22.19 19.90 -33.83
N LYS A 470 22.80 18.94 -33.13
CA LYS A 470 23.73 17.96 -33.73
C LYS A 470 23.07 17.01 -34.75
N LYS A 471 21.75 16.81 -34.66
CA LYS A 471 20.97 16.04 -35.64
C LYS A 471 20.45 16.91 -36.80
N ASN A 472 20.93 18.16 -36.94
CA ASN A 472 20.46 19.13 -37.93
C ASN A 472 18.98 19.51 -37.80
N ILE A 473 18.42 19.41 -36.59
CA ILE A 473 17.07 19.86 -36.29
C ILE A 473 17.16 21.28 -35.75
N LYS A 474 16.36 22.21 -36.31
CA LYS A 474 16.36 23.61 -35.89
C LYS A 474 15.63 23.77 -34.55
N VAL A 475 16.35 24.15 -33.52
CA VAL A 475 15.83 24.40 -32.17
C VAL A 475 15.49 25.87 -32.03
N ILE A 476 14.21 26.18 -31.85
CA ILE A 476 13.70 27.54 -31.71
C ILE A 476 13.47 27.86 -30.24
N ILE A 477 14.12 28.91 -29.75
CA ILE A 477 13.94 29.44 -28.39
C ILE A 477 13.05 30.69 -28.46
N THR A 478 12.05 30.77 -27.58
CA THR A 478 11.09 31.88 -27.58
C THR A 478 11.56 33.10 -26.79
N ASN A 479 12.43 32.91 -25.80
CA ASN A 479 12.94 33.96 -24.92
C ASN A 479 14.41 34.30 -25.24
N LYS A 480 14.69 35.60 -25.37
CA LYS A 480 16.04 36.11 -25.68
C LYS A 480 17.08 35.79 -24.59
N GLN A 481 16.72 35.84 -23.32
CA GLN A 481 17.64 35.52 -22.22
C GLN A 481 18.04 34.05 -22.25
N ASP A 482 17.06 33.18 -22.47
CA ASP A 482 17.24 31.73 -22.55
C ASP A 482 18.09 31.34 -23.77
N TYR A 483 17.91 32.04 -24.91
CA TYR A 483 18.74 31.86 -26.10
C TYR A 483 20.22 32.18 -25.82
N HIS A 484 20.50 33.35 -25.23
CA HIS A 484 21.87 33.73 -24.90
C HIS A 484 22.52 32.82 -23.85
N PHE A 485 21.72 32.24 -22.95
CA PHE A 485 22.20 31.25 -21.99
C PHE A 485 22.53 29.89 -22.62
N LEU A 486 21.79 29.48 -23.65
CA LEU A 486 22.01 28.22 -24.38
C LEU A 486 23.13 28.31 -25.40
N GLN A 487 23.28 29.45 -26.06
CA GLN A 487 24.25 29.66 -27.13
C GLN A 487 25.67 29.12 -26.82
N PRO A 488 26.29 29.42 -25.65
CA PRO A 488 27.63 28.90 -25.35
C PRO A 488 27.68 27.40 -25.01
N LYS A 489 26.51 26.74 -24.85
CA LYS A 489 26.41 25.31 -24.50
C LYS A 489 26.14 24.42 -25.71
N ILE A 490 25.90 25.01 -26.88
CA ILE A 490 25.73 24.27 -28.13
C ILE A 490 27.10 24.09 -28.79
N PRO A 491 27.41 22.88 -29.30
CA PRO A 491 28.61 22.63 -30.11
C PRO A 491 28.72 23.60 -31.31
N GLU A 492 29.93 24.10 -31.59
CA GLU A 492 30.16 25.11 -32.64
C GLU A 492 29.73 24.63 -34.03
N ASP A 493 29.91 23.34 -34.34
CA ASP A 493 29.51 22.68 -35.59
C ASP A 493 27.99 22.59 -35.78
N ALA A 494 27.21 22.87 -34.74
CA ALA A 494 25.76 22.78 -34.73
C ALA A 494 25.08 24.10 -34.30
N ALA A 495 25.83 25.19 -34.14
CA ALA A 495 25.35 26.46 -33.60
C ALA A 495 24.26 27.10 -34.49
N ASP A 496 24.36 26.96 -35.81
CA ASP A 496 23.40 27.50 -36.79
C ASP A 496 21.99 26.92 -36.65
N ASN A 497 21.87 25.75 -36.02
CA ASN A 497 20.59 25.10 -35.76
C ASN A 497 19.86 25.68 -34.54
N LEU A 498 20.50 26.53 -33.72
CA LEU A 498 19.84 27.23 -32.62
C LEU A 498 19.31 28.61 -33.08
N LEU A 499 17.99 28.78 -33.08
CA LEU A 499 17.31 29.98 -33.58
C LEU A 499 16.53 30.69 -32.47
N LEU A 500 16.54 32.03 -32.51
CA LEU A 500 15.65 32.85 -31.69
C LEU A 500 14.34 33.12 -32.44
N SER A 501 13.21 32.86 -31.79
CA SER A 501 11.87 33.18 -32.34
C SER A 501 11.76 34.68 -32.65
N LYS A 502 11.29 35.00 -33.85
CA LYS A 502 11.02 36.39 -34.28
C LYS A 502 9.67 36.92 -33.78
N THR A 503 8.81 36.05 -33.28
CA THR A 503 7.50 36.37 -32.70
C THR A 503 7.56 36.18 -31.18
N GLY A 504 7.65 37.28 -30.42
CA GLY A 504 7.67 37.24 -28.96
C GLY A 504 6.27 37.00 -28.40
N MET A 505 6.10 35.94 -27.60
CA MET A 505 4.95 35.83 -26.69
C MET A 505 5.46 35.93 -25.26
N ALA A 506 4.97 36.94 -24.53
CA ALA A 506 5.18 37.08 -23.10
C ALA A 506 4.55 35.90 -22.34
N LYS A 507 5.15 35.54 -21.19
CA LYS A 507 4.71 34.43 -20.32
C LYS A 507 3.17 34.38 -20.18
N CYS A 508 2.56 33.24 -20.52
CA CYS A 508 1.35 32.82 -19.80
C CYS A 508 1.81 32.40 -18.40
N GLY A 509 1.39 33.17 -17.39
CA GLY A 509 1.74 32.97 -15.98
C GLY A 509 1.11 31.75 -15.36
#